data_AF-A0A6B3HJL4-F1
#
_entry.id   AF-A0A6B3HJL4-F1
#
_cell.length_a   1.000
_cell.length_b   1.000
_cell.length_c   1.000
_cell.angle_alpha   90.00
_cell.angle_beta   90.00
_cell.angle_gamma   90.00
#
_symmetry.space_group_name_H-M   'P 1'
#
loop_
_entity.id
_entity.type
_entity.pdbx_description
1 polymer ?
#
loop_
_entity_poly.entity_id
_entity_poly.type
_entity_poly.pdbx_seq_one_letter_code
_entity_poly.pdbx_strand_id
1 'polypeptide(L)'
;DGGGSITFDGIEEWASFQISQQPGNGLALGGAVAAIAGLAASLFIQRRRVWVRAVRGADGVTVVEMAGLGRSESAKLPEELGDLAA
;
A
#
# COMPACT_ATOMS: atom_id res chain seq x y z
N ASP A 1 21.03 -11.13 -82.07
CA ASP A 1 20.17 -11.92 -81.16
C ASP A 1 20.91 -12.25 -79.88
N GLY A 2 20.87 -11.32 -78.92
CA GLY A 2 21.65 -11.39 -77.67
C GLY A 2 20.76 -11.17 -76.45
N GLY A 3 19.72 -12.00 -76.31
CA GLY A 3 18.81 -11.95 -75.16
C GLY A 3 19.39 -12.77 -74.02
N GLY A 4 20.04 -12.12 -73.05
CA GLY A 4 20.52 -12.79 -71.84
C GLY A 4 19.40 -13.50 -71.06
N SER A 5 19.76 -14.52 -70.29
CA SER A 5 18.82 -15.29 -69.48
C SER A 5 18.60 -14.66 -68.10
N ILE A 6 17.36 -14.67 -67.65
CA ILE A 6 16.98 -14.37 -66.26
C ILE A 6 16.69 -15.69 -65.56
N THR A 7 17.35 -15.91 -64.42
CA THR A 7 17.11 -17.06 -63.55
C THR A 7 16.54 -16.56 -62.23
N PHE A 8 15.53 -17.26 -61.72
CA PHE A 8 14.88 -16.94 -60.46
C PHE A 8 15.53 -17.77 -59.33
N ASP A 9 16.23 -17.09 -58.42
CA ASP A 9 16.99 -17.71 -57.31
C ASP A 9 16.13 -18.05 -56.07
N GLY A 10 14.82 -17.78 -56.12
CA GLY A 10 13.89 -18.12 -55.05
C GLY A 10 13.39 -16.90 -54.25
N ILE A 11 12.43 -17.17 -53.37
CA ILE A 11 11.89 -16.20 -52.40
C ILE A 11 12.19 -16.73 -51.01
N GLU A 12 12.77 -15.87 -50.18
CA GLU A 12 13.05 -16.19 -48.79
C GLU A 12 11.93 -15.62 -47.91
N GLU A 13 11.26 -16.49 -47.17
CA GLU A 13 10.23 -16.08 -46.21
C GLU A 13 10.91 -15.44 -45.01
N TRP A 14 10.62 -14.15 -44.81
CA TRP A 14 11.10 -13.40 -43.65
C TRP A 14 9.91 -13.01 -42.77
N ALA A 15 10.10 -13.14 -41.46
CA ALA A 15 9.15 -12.69 -40.46
C ALA A 15 9.84 -11.66 -39.56
N SER A 16 9.22 -10.50 -39.41
CA SER A 16 9.70 -9.45 -38.49
C SER A 16 8.94 -9.56 -37.17
N PHE A 17 9.66 -9.79 -36.07
CA PHE A 17 9.08 -9.83 -34.73
C PHE A 17 9.40 -8.53 -33.98
N GLN A 18 8.37 -7.78 -33.61
CA GLN A 18 8.49 -6.60 -32.76
C GLN A 18 8.21 -7.00 -31.31
N ILE A 19 9.22 -6.94 -30.45
CA ILE A 19 9.07 -7.16 -29.01
C ILE A 19 8.95 -5.80 -28.33
N SER A 20 7.73 -5.44 -27.91
CA SER A 20 7.49 -4.23 -27.11
C SER A 20 7.66 -4.55 -25.63
N GLN A 21 8.71 -4.01 -25.01
CA GLN A 21 8.93 -4.13 -23.57
C GLN A 21 8.76 -2.76 -22.92
N GLN A 22 7.85 -2.67 -21.96
CA GLN A 22 7.57 -1.45 -21.19
C GLN A 22 8.15 -1.61 -19.77
N PRO A 23 9.44 -1.33 -19.56
CA PRO A 23 10.11 -1.53 -18.25
C PRO A 23 9.50 -0.66 -17.13
N GLY A 24 8.79 0.41 -17.48
CA GLY A 24 8.17 1.33 -16.52
C GLY A 24 6.87 0.82 -15.88
N ASN A 25 6.19 -0.18 -16.44
CA ASN A 25 4.87 -0.59 -15.95
C ASN A 25 4.92 -1.15 -14.51
N GLY A 26 5.98 -1.87 -14.16
CA GLY A 26 6.15 -2.40 -12.80
C GLY A 26 6.32 -1.28 -11.77
N LEU A 27 7.12 -0.26 -12.09
CA LEU A 27 7.33 0.90 -11.22
C LEU A 27 6.07 1.76 -11.10
N ALA A 28 5.35 1.96 -12.21
CA ALA A 28 4.09 2.69 -12.23
C ALA A 28 3.02 1.99 -11.37
N LEU A 29 2.89 0.66 -11.50
CA LEU A 29 1.99 -0.15 -10.68
C LEU A 29 2.37 -0.07 -9.20
N GLY A 30 3.66 -0.23 -8.88
CA GLY A 30 4.15 -0.11 -7.52
C GLY A 30 3.85 1.26 -6.90
N GLY A 31 4.09 2.33 -7.66
CA GLY A 31 3.78 3.70 -7.25
C GLY A 31 2.29 3.94 -7.01
N ALA A 32 1.43 3.45 -7.89
CA ALA A 32 -0.02 3.56 -7.75
C ALA A 32 -0.53 2.84 -6.49
N VAL A 33 -0.05 1.61 -6.25
CA VAL A 33 -0.38 0.84 -5.03
C VAL A 33 0.11 1.57 -3.77
N ALA A 34 1.34 2.08 -3.78
CA ALA A 34 1.90 2.82 -2.65
C ALA A 34 1.10 4.09 -2.34
N ALA A 35 0.67 4.82 -3.36
CA ALA A 35 -0.17 6.02 -3.20
C ALA A 35 -1.54 5.70 -2.59
N ILE A 36 -2.20 4.64 -3.07
CA ILE A 36 -3.48 4.18 -2.52
C ILE A 36 -3.31 3.72 -1.08
N ALA A 37 -2.28 2.93 -0.79
CA ALA A 37 -1.99 2.45 0.56
C ALA A 37 -1.68 3.60 1.52
N GLY A 38 -0.88 4.58 1.10
CA GLY A 38 -0.56 5.77 1.89
C GLY A 38 -1.79 6.64 2.16
N LEU A 39 -2.65 6.82 1.15
CA LEU A 39 -3.93 7.52 1.30
C LEU A 39 -4.84 6.78 2.29
N ALA A 40 -5.04 5.47 2.10
CA ALA A 40 -5.82 4.65 3.03
C ALA A 40 -5.27 4.76 4.46
N ALA A 41 -3.96 4.60 4.64
CA ALA A 41 -3.30 4.76 5.92
C ALA A 41 -3.57 6.15 6.53
N SER A 42 -3.48 7.22 5.75
CA SER A 42 -3.76 8.58 6.25
C SER A 42 -5.20 8.79 6.73
N LEU A 43 -6.16 8.10 6.10
CA LEU A 43 -7.57 8.21 6.43
C LEU A 43 -7.96 7.32 7.61
N PHE A 44 -7.39 6.11 7.68
CA PHE A 44 -7.73 5.12 8.70
C PHE A 44 -6.88 5.23 9.98
N ILE A 45 -5.64 5.72 9.89
CA ILE A 45 -4.78 5.95 11.06
C ILE A 45 -5.21 7.26 11.70
N GLN A 46 -6.16 7.15 12.63
CA GLN A 46 -6.54 8.27 13.47
C GLN A 46 -5.42 8.56 14.47
N ARG A 47 -4.99 9.82 14.54
CA ARG A 47 -4.06 10.29 15.57
C ARG A 47 -4.78 10.37 16.93
N ARG A 48 -4.96 9.21 17.58
CA ARG A 48 -5.60 9.11 18.90
C ARG A 48 -4.57 9.44 19.97
N ARG A 49 -4.91 10.34 20.90
CA ARG A 49 -4.07 10.62 22.06
C ARG A 49 -4.67 9.91 23.27
N VAL A 50 -3.87 9.03 23.87
CA VAL A 50 -4.21 8.27 25.07
C VAL A 50 -3.28 8.70 26.19
N TRP A 51 -3.82 8.86 27.39
CA TRP A 51 -3.09 9.12 28.61
C TRP A 51 -3.36 8.01 29.60
N VAL A 52 -2.30 7.54 30.27
CA VAL A 52 -2.36 6.51 31.28
C VAL A 52 -1.71 7.05 32.54
N ARG A 53 -2.39 6.94 33.68
CA ARG A 53 -1.87 7.31 35.00
C ARG A 53 -1.95 6.09 35.91
N ALA A 54 -0.80 5.51 36.24
CA ALA A 54 -0.71 4.42 37.20
C ALA A 54 -0.24 4.97 38.56
N VAL A 55 -1.06 4.79 39.61
CA VAL A 55 -0.75 5.23 40.98
C VAL A 55 -0.81 4.03 41.92
N ARG A 56 0.20 3.89 42.77
CA ARG A 56 0.20 2.88 43.83
C ARG A 56 -0.76 3.30 44.93
N GLY A 57 -1.84 2.55 45.10
CA GLY A 57 -2.78 2.71 46.21
C GLY A 57 -2.15 2.29 47.54
N ALA A 58 -2.63 2.88 48.63
CA ALA A 58 -2.17 2.59 49.99
C ALA A 58 -2.34 1.09 50.36
N ASP A 59 -3.27 0.42 49.68
CA ASP A 59 -3.66 -0.97 49.91
C ASP A 59 -2.74 -1.97 49.17
N GLY A 60 -1.67 -1.48 48.52
CA GLY A 60 -0.73 -2.30 47.77
C GLY A 60 -1.21 -2.72 46.39
N VAL A 61 -2.30 -2.13 45.89
CA VAL A 61 -2.80 -2.31 44.51
C VAL A 61 -2.41 -1.10 43.66
N THR A 62 -1.99 -1.31 42.41
CA THR A 62 -1.73 -0.21 41.47
C THR A 62 -3.01 0.10 40.72
N VAL A 63 -3.53 1.31 40.91
CA VAL A 63 -4.70 1.82 40.19
C VAL A 63 -4.22 2.44 38.88
N VAL A 64 -4.76 1.95 37.76
CA VAL A 64 -4.46 2.48 36.43
C VAL A 64 -5.68 3.23 35.92
N GLU A 65 -5.54 4.54 35.75
CA GLU A 65 -6.53 5.40 35.11
C GLU A 65 -6.13 5.60 33.65
N MET A 66 -7.07 5.39 32.74
CA MET A 66 -6.87 5.62 31.31
C MET A 66 -7.87 6.63 30.79
N ALA A 67 -7.40 7.57 29.98
CA ALA A 67 -8.23 8.55 29.30
C ALA A 67 -7.82 8.63 27.82
N GLY A 68 -8.81 8.72 26.94
CA GLY A 68 -8.60 8.94 25.51
C GLY A 68 -9.28 10.23 25.06
N LEU A 69 -8.65 10.96 24.14
CA LEU A 69 -9.26 12.10 23.46
C LEU A 69 -9.24 11.86 21.95
N GLY A 70 -10.43 11.67 21.38
CA GLY A 70 -10.67 11.69 19.94
C GLY A 70 -11.06 13.09 19.46
N ARG A 71 -10.76 13.42 18.20
CA ARG A 71 -11.16 14.71 17.57
C ARG A 71 -12.68 14.80 17.30
N SER A 72 -13.33 13.67 17.12
CA SER A 72 -14.78 13.52 16.97
C SER A 72 -15.21 12.50 18.03
N GLU A 73 -16.42 12.62 18.60
CA GLU A 73 -17.00 11.59 19.47
C GLU A 73 -16.93 10.24 18.75
N SER A 74 -15.87 9.49 19.06
CA SER A 74 -15.58 8.24 18.42
C SER A 74 -16.25 7.23 19.32
N ALA A 75 -17.43 6.75 18.92
CA ALA A 75 -18.20 5.78 19.70
C ALA A 75 -17.38 4.54 20.09
N LYS A 76 -16.30 4.25 19.36
CA LYS A 76 -15.34 3.16 19.63
C LYS A 76 -14.28 3.46 20.70
N LEU A 77 -14.04 4.71 21.08
CA LEU A 77 -12.94 5.05 21.99
C LEU A 77 -13.09 4.42 23.39
N PRO A 78 -14.29 4.34 23.99
CA PRO A 78 -14.49 3.63 25.26
C PRO A 78 -14.24 2.12 25.14
N GLU A 79 -14.67 1.49 24.03
CA GLU A 79 -14.47 0.05 23.79
C GLU A 79 -12.97 -0.27 23.64
N GLU A 80 -12.22 0.52 22.88
CA GLU A 80 -10.79 0.31 22.66
C GLU A 80 -9.96 0.56 23.94
N LEU A 81 -10.38 1.52 24.77
CA LEU A 81 -9.79 1.70 26.09
C LEU A 81 -10.12 0.53 27.02
N GLY A 82 -11.31 -0.06 26.89
CA GLY A 82 -11.70 -1.28 27.60
C GLY A 82 -10.82 -2.47 27.21
N ASP A 83 -10.57 -2.67 25.92
CA ASP A 83 -9.67 -3.72 25.41
C ASP A 83 -8.22 -3.53 25.88
N LEU A 84 -7.76 -2.28 26.03
CA LEU A 84 -6.45 -1.95 26.61
C LEU A 84 -6.40 -2.14 28.14
N ALA A 85 -7.55 -2.12 28.82
CA ALA A 85 -7.66 -2.22 30.28
C ALA A 85 -7.82 -3.67 30.78
N ALA A 86 -8.20 -4.58 29.89
CA ALA A 86 -8.38 -6.01 30.16
C ALA A 86 -7.04 -6.75 30.28
#